data_AF-A0A9P8SQ15-F1
#
_entry.id   AF-A0A9P8SQ15-F1
#
_cell.length_a   1.000
_cell.length_b   1.000
_cell.length_c   1.000
_cell.angle_alpha   90.00
_cell.angle_beta   90.00
_cell.angle_gamma   90.00
#
_symmetry.space_group_name_H-M   'P 1'
#
loop_
_entity.id
_entity.type
_entity.pdbx_description
1 polymer ?
#
loop_
_entity_poly.entity_id
_entity_poly.type
_entity_poly.pdbx_seq_one_letter_code
_entity_poly.pdbx_strand_id
1 'polypeptide(L)'
;MPPLRTSRNRKPPPAGFDDIEDTLLEFSNKMKDAENAPHDGKKKHEMLWPIFQISHQRSRYIYDLYYEKEAISRQLYEWLLKNNYADANLIAKWKKQGYEKVS
;
A
#
# COMPACT_ATOMS: atom_id res chain seq x y z
N MET A 1 10.80 -8.58 -8.53
CA MET A 1 10.47 -9.80 -7.76
C MET A 1 9.39 -9.47 -6.73
N PRO A 2 8.24 -10.17 -6.75
CA PRO A 2 7.21 -10.02 -5.74
C PRO A 2 7.78 -10.37 -4.35
N PRO A 3 7.24 -9.81 -3.25
CA PRO A 3 7.70 -10.14 -1.91
C PRO A 3 7.66 -11.65 -1.68
N LEU A 4 8.77 -12.21 -1.15
CA LEU A 4 8.89 -13.62 -0.81
C LEU A 4 7.70 -14.03 0.07
N ARG A 5 6.79 -14.85 -0.49
CA ARG A 5 5.66 -15.42 0.22
C ARG A 5 6.22 -16.53 1.12
N THR A 6 6.77 -16.19 2.29
CA THR A 6 7.27 -17.21 3.22
C THR A 6 6.10 -18.09 3.67
N SER A 7 6.25 -19.37 3.34
CA SER A 7 5.23 -20.41 3.35
C SER A 7 4.95 -20.88 4.78
N ARG A 8 3.76 -20.54 5.30
CA ARG A 8 3.01 -21.45 6.19
C ARG A 8 1.53 -21.09 6.41
N ASN A 9 1.12 -19.82 6.23
CA ASN A 9 -0.25 -19.39 6.59
C ASN A 9 -0.92 -18.34 5.65
N ARG A 10 -0.33 -17.98 4.51
CA ARG A 10 -0.97 -17.03 3.57
C ARG A 10 -1.92 -17.78 2.64
N LYS A 11 -3.23 -17.54 2.83
CA LYS A 11 -4.26 -17.97 1.88
C LYS A 11 -3.95 -17.43 0.48
N PRO A 12 -4.24 -18.17 -0.60
CA PRO A 12 -4.07 -17.66 -1.96
C PRO A 12 -4.80 -16.33 -2.15
N PRO A 13 -4.31 -15.46 -3.05
CA PRO A 13 -4.98 -14.20 -3.34
C PRO A 13 -6.41 -14.47 -3.84
N PRO A 14 -7.42 -13.73 -3.34
CA PRO A 14 -8.79 -13.80 -3.85
C PRO A 14 -8.89 -13.32 -5.31
N ALA A 15 -10.02 -13.63 -5.98
CA ALA A 15 -10.28 -13.20 -7.35
C ALA A 15 -10.20 -11.67 -7.50
N GLY A 16 -9.67 -11.21 -8.65
CA GLY A 16 -9.44 -9.80 -8.96
C GLY A 16 -8.10 -9.24 -8.45
N PHE A 17 -7.24 -10.08 -7.84
CA PHE A 17 -5.89 -9.65 -7.46
C PHE A 17 -4.97 -9.44 -8.67
N ASP A 18 -5.11 -10.28 -9.70
CA ASP A 18 -4.26 -10.23 -10.89
C ASP A 18 -4.39 -8.87 -11.61
N ASP A 19 -5.59 -8.29 -11.64
CA ASP A 19 -5.88 -6.99 -12.27
C ASP A 19 -5.19 -5.80 -11.58
N ILE A 20 -4.79 -5.96 -10.31
CA ILE A 20 -4.14 -4.91 -9.51
C ILE A 20 -2.68 -5.25 -9.15
N GLU A 21 -2.22 -6.47 -9.45
CA GLU A 21 -0.92 -6.98 -9.03
C GLU A 21 0.23 -6.14 -9.61
N ASP A 22 0.14 -5.77 -10.89
CA ASP A 22 1.16 -4.96 -11.57
C ASP A 22 1.34 -3.61 -10.89
N THR A 23 0.24 -2.90 -10.61
CA THR A 23 0.29 -1.60 -9.92
C THR A 23 0.84 -1.73 -8.50
N LEU A 24 0.48 -2.79 -7.77
CA LEU A 24 1.03 -3.05 -6.44
C LEU A 24 2.54 -3.37 -6.49
N LEU A 25 2.99 -4.05 -7.54
CA LEU A 25 4.40 -4.36 -7.78
C LEU A 25 5.19 -3.09 -8.08
N GLU A 26 4.64 -2.15 -8.85
CA GLU A 26 5.25 -0.84 -9.07
C GLU A 26 5.47 -0.08 -7.75
N PHE A 27 4.47 -0.03 -6.86
CA PHE A 27 4.63 0.59 -5.54
C PHE A 27 5.70 -0.12 -4.71
N SER A 28 5.77 -1.46 -4.79
CA SER A 28 6.81 -2.22 -4.10
C SER A 28 8.21 -1.92 -4.65
N ASN A 29 8.35 -1.73 -5.96
CA ASN A 29 9.63 -1.38 -6.57
C ASN A 29 10.05 0.03 -6.18
N LYS A 30 9.13 1.01 -6.28
CA LYS A 30 9.36 2.39 -5.81
C LYS A 30 9.78 2.45 -4.33
N MET A 31 9.17 1.63 -3.48
CA MET A 31 9.53 1.54 -2.07
C MET A 31 10.97 1.04 -1.89
N LYS A 32 11.36 -0.03 -2.60
CA LYS A 32 12.73 -0.55 -2.57
C LYS A 32 13.73 0.47 -3.09
N ASP A 33 13.39 1.20 -4.14
CA ASP A 33 14.26 2.23 -4.70
C ASP A 33 14.43 3.39 -3.71
N ALA A 34 13.36 3.80 -3.03
CA ALA A 34 13.41 4.82 -1.98
C ALA A 34 14.22 4.37 -0.75
N GLU A 35 14.12 3.10 -0.35
CA GLU A 35 14.91 2.52 0.74
C GLU A 35 16.41 2.44 0.39
N ASN A 36 16.75 2.16 -0.87
CA ASN A 36 18.14 2.05 -1.35
C ASN A 36 18.72 3.38 -1.84
N ALA A 37 17.94 4.46 -1.90
CA ALA A 37 18.39 5.73 -2.44
C ALA A 37 19.55 6.30 -1.60
N PRO A 38 20.60 6.84 -2.24
CA PRO A 38 21.74 7.39 -1.52
C PRO A 38 21.31 8.56 -0.61
N HIS A 39 21.98 8.64 0.53
CA HIS A 39 21.63 9.54 1.63
C HIS A 39 22.51 10.80 1.67
N ASP A 40 23.38 11.00 0.67
CA ASP A 40 24.38 12.05 0.69
C ASP A 40 23.75 13.45 0.75
N GLY A 41 24.06 14.16 1.83
CA GLY A 41 23.62 15.53 2.09
C GLY A 41 22.19 15.68 2.62
N LYS A 42 21.41 14.59 2.76
CA LYS A 42 20.02 14.64 3.27
C LYS A 42 19.96 14.39 4.77
N LYS A 43 19.05 15.08 5.45
CA LYS A 43 18.76 14.80 6.86
C LYS A 43 17.98 13.50 7.00
N LYS A 44 18.15 12.82 8.14
CA LYS A 44 17.50 11.53 8.40
C LYS A 44 15.99 11.49 8.13
N HIS A 45 15.27 12.56 8.44
CA HIS A 45 13.82 12.64 8.19
C HIS A 45 13.48 12.84 6.70
N GLU A 46 14.29 13.56 5.94
CA GLU A 46 14.08 13.79 4.51
C GLU A 46 14.21 12.49 3.71
N MET A 47 15.00 11.54 4.22
CA MET A 47 15.11 10.18 3.64
C MET A 47 13.82 9.37 3.83
N LEU A 48 13.07 9.64 4.91
CA LEU A 48 11.84 8.93 5.22
C LEU A 48 10.63 9.49 4.48
N TRP A 49 10.66 10.75 4.03
CA TRP A 49 9.52 11.36 3.35
C TRP A 49 9.06 10.60 2.09
N PRO A 50 9.95 10.18 1.17
CA PRO A 50 9.54 9.38 0.01
C PRO A 50 8.91 8.05 0.42
N ILE A 51 9.43 7.41 1.49
CA ILE A 51 8.90 6.16 2.04
C ILE A 51 7.47 6.36 2.54
N PHE A 52 7.24 7.40 3.35
CA PHE A 52 5.89 7.72 3.84
C PHE A 52 4.95 8.07 2.69
N GLN A 53 5.40 8.83 1.71
CA GLN A 53 4.62 9.19 0.53
C GLN A 53 4.20 7.96 -0.28
N ILE A 54 5.12 7.02 -0.53
CA ILE A 54 4.81 5.79 -1.28
C ILE A 54 3.82 4.91 -0.50
N SER A 55 4.04 4.75 0.81
CA SER A 55 3.12 3.98 1.68
C SER A 55 1.71 4.60 1.71
N HIS A 56 1.64 5.92 1.79
CA HIS A 56 0.39 6.67 1.72
C HIS A 56 -0.31 6.47 0.37
N GLN A 57 0.41 6.66 -0.75
CA GLN A 57 -0.12 6.48 -2.10
C GLN A 57 -0.64 5.05 -2.33
N ARG A 58 0.10 4.04 -1.90
CA ARG A 58 -0.31 2.63 -2.01
C ARG A 58 -1.58 2.35 -1.21
N SER A 59 -1.68 2.90 0.00
CA SER A 59 -2.89 2.77 0.84
C SER A 59 -4.08 3.50 0.23
N ARG A 60 -3.85 4.67 -0.39
CA ARG A 60 -4.89 5.46 -1.05
C ARG A 60 -5.42 4.75 -2.29
N TYR A 61 -4.55 4.19 -3.10
CA TYR A 61 -4.93 3.38 -4.27
C TYR A 61 -5.91 2.25 -3.89
N ILE A 62 -5.62 1.51 -2.82
CA ILE A 62 -6.51 0.43 -2.34
C ILE A 62 -7.82 0.97 -1.76
N TYR A 63 -7.78 2.13 -1.08
CA TYR A 63 -8.98 2.80 -0.58
C TYR A 63 -9.90 3.21 -1.74
N ASP A 64 -9.37 3.90 -2.75
CA ASP A 64 -10.13 4.39 -3.89
C ASP A 64 -10.72 3.22 -4.68
N LEU A 65 -9.98 2.11 -4.85
CA LEU A 65 -10.49 0.92 -5.53
C LEU A 65 -11.70 0.29 -4.82
N TYR A 66 -11.75 0.32 -3.50
CA TYR A 66 -12.83 -0.30 -2.73
C TYR A 66 -13.99 0.65 -2.44
N TYR A 67 -13.72 1.89 -2.02
CA TYR A 67 -14.74 2.83 -1.55
C TYR A 67 -15.23 3.81 -2.64
N GLU A 68 -14.40 4.17 -3.61
CA GLU A 68 -14.79 5.15 -4.65
C GLU A 68 -15.18 4.45 -5.96
N LYS A 69 -14.38 3.48 -6.40
CA LYS A 69 -14.56 2.77 -7.69
C LYS A 69 -15.28 1.44 -7.60
N GLU A 70 -15.38 0.87 -6.39
CA GLU A 70 -15.97 -0.46 -6.12
C GLU A 70 -15.43 -1.59 -7.05
N ALA A 71 -14.18 -1.46 -7.50
CA ALA A 71 -13.56 -2.35 -8.48
C ALA A 71 -13.03 -3.65 -7.86
N ILE A 72 -12.93 -3.72 -6.53
CA ILE A 72 -12.45 -4.89 -5.80
C ILE A 72 -13.49 -5.40 -4.81
N SER A 73 -13.55 -6.72 -4.65
CA SER A 73 -14.45 -7.33 -3.66
C SER A 73 -13.98 -7.03 -2.23
N ARG A 74 -14.94 -7.04 -1.28
CA ARG A 74 -14.63 -6.94 0.15
C ARG A 74 -13.64 -8.01 0.62
N GLN A 75 -13.75 -9.23 0.08
CA GLN A 75 -12.86 -10.33 0.40
C GLN A 75 -11.42 -10.03 -0.04
N LEU A 76 -11.24 -9.45 -1.23
CA LEU A 76 -9.93 -9.02 -1.71
C LEU A 76 -9.38 -7.86 -0.87
N TYR A 77 -10.21 -6.85 -0.58
CA TYR A 77 -9.82 -5.71 0.26
C TYR A 77 -9.34 -6.15 1.66
N GLU A 78 -10.09 -7.01 2.35
CA GLU A 78 -9.70 -7.53 3.67
C GLU A 78 -8.42 -8.39 3.58
N TRP A 79 -8.24 -9.16 2.51
CA TRP A 79 -7.03 -9.93 2.28
C TRP A 79 -5.81 -9.02 2.05
N LEU A 80 -5.96 -7.92 1.30
CA LEU A 80 -4.90 -6.94 1.07
C LEU A 80 -4.46 -6.27 2.38
N LEU A 81 -5.41 -5.89 3.24
CA LEU A 81 -5.12 -5.36 4.58
C LEU A 81 -4.37 -6.39 5.43
N LYS A 82 -4.82 -7.64 5.45
CA LYS A 82 -4.17 -8.71 6.23
C LYS A 82 -2.74 -9.02 5.75
N ASN A 83 -2.44 -8.73 4.49
CA ASN A 83 -1.11 -8.93 3.90
C ASN A 83 -0.24 -7.67 3.90
N ASN A 84 -0.66 -6.59 4.58
CA ASN A 84 0.06 -5.31 4.69
C ASN A 84 0.27 -4.58 3.36
N TYR A 85 -0.64 -4.72 2.40
CA TYR A 85 -0.63 -3.91 1.19
C TYR A 85 -1.17 -2.48 1.42
N ALA A 86 -2.04 -2.30 2.41
CA ALA A 86 -2.54 -0.99 2.85
C ALA A 86 -2.56 -0.88 4.37
N ASP A 87 -2.49 0.35 4.88
CA ASP A 87 -2.57 0.64 6.30
C ASP A 87 -4.04 0.82 6.74
N ALA A 88 -4.53 -0.15 7.53
CA ALA A 88 -5.89 -0.14 8.06
C ALA A 88 -6.17 1.06 8.99
N ASN A 89 -5.17 1.49 9.77
CA ASN A 89 -5.33 2.60 10.71
C ASN A 89 -5.42 3.92 9.95
N LEU A 90 -4.60 4.09 8.91
CA LEU A 90 -4.64 5.27 8.05
C LEU A 90 -5.98 5.38 7.31
N ILE A 91 -6.46 4.28 6.74
CA ILE A 91 -7.77 4.24 6.08
C ILE A 91 -8.88 4.58 7.08
N ALA A 92 -8.82 4.05 8.30
CA ALA A 92 -9.78 4.38 9.35
C ALA A 92 -9.79 5.89 9.69
N LYS A 93 -8.67 6.61 9.48
CA LYS A 93 -8.63 8.08 9.61
C LYS A 93 -9.33 8.77 8.44
N TRP A 94 -9.09 8.37 7.19
CA TRP A 94 -9.74 8.99 6.04
C TRP A 94 -11.27 8.90 6.07
N LYS A 95 -11.83 7.88 6.75
CA LYS A 95 -13.28 7.74 6.96
C LYS A 95 -13.86 8.71 7.99
N LYS A 96 -13.04 9.44 8.76
CA LYS A 96 -13.50 10.41 9.75
C LYS A 96 -13.59 11.80 9.13
N GLN A 97 -14.67 12.52 9.44
CA GLN A 97 -14.86 13.90 9.01
C GLN A 97 -13.64 14.76 9.38
N GLY A 98 -13.13 15.51 8.41
CA GLY A 98 -11.97 16.40 8.60
C GLY A 98 -10.59 15.73 8.47
N TYR A 99 -10.53 14.42 8.25
CA TYR A 99 -9.27 13.68 8.03
C TYR A 99 -9.19 13.04 6.63
N GLU A 100 -10.08 13.41 5.72
CA GLU A 100 -10.21 12.86 4.36
C GLU A 100 -8.92 12.97 3.51
N LYS A 101 -8.05 13.94 3.84
CA LYS A 101 -6.79 14.25 3.15
C LYS A 101 -5.60 14.35 4.12
N VAL A 102 -5.52 13.49 5.13
CA VAL A 102 -4.33 13.40 6.00
C VAL A 102 -3.13 13.07 5.14
N SER A 103 -2.25 14.06 4.92
CA SER A 103 -1.01 13.93 4.14
C SER A 103 0.13 13.48 5.03
#